data_AF-A0A523EQ48-F1
#
_entry.id   AF-A0A523EQ48-F1
#
_cell.length_a   1.000
_cell.length_b   1.000
_cell.length_c   1.000
_cell.angle_alpha   90.00
_cell.angle_beta   90.00
_cell.angle_gamma   90.00
#
_symmetry.space_group_name_H-M   'P 1'
#
loop_
_entity.id
_entity.type
_entity.pdbx_description
1 polymer ?
#
loop_
_entity_poly.entity_id
_entity_poly.type
_entity_poly.pdbx_seq_one_letter_code
_entity_poly.pdbx_strand_id
1 'polypeptide(L)'
;MPATNLEQVQKREAQLKEAIAGLGEAPDVAKKRELGKKLRRAQRLRRRMAVESERTAKADAKAAAAKAAAAPADDAPAEKAAE
;
A
#
# COMPACT_ATOMS: atom_id res chain seq x y z
N MET A 1 -13.67 -5.34 14.93
CA MET A 1 -13.75 -4.99 13.49
C MET A 1 -12.59 -5.70 12.80
N PRO A 2 -12.82 -6.59 11.81
CA PRO A 2 -11.71 -7.25 11.12
C PRO A 2 -10.84 -6.19 10.41
N ALA A 3 -9.52 -6.32 10.52
CA ALA A 3 -8.58 -5.47 9.82
C ALA A 3 -8.80 -5.65 8.30
N THR A 4 -9.27 -4.61 7.63
CA THR A 4 -9.49 -4.65 6.18
C THR A 4 -8.15 -4.52 5.46
N ASN A 5 -7.71 -5.60 4.81
CA ASN A 5 -6.49 -5.60 4.01
C ASN A 5 -6.68 -4.83 2.68
N LEU A 6 -5.57 -4.35 2.10
CA LEU A 6 -5.57 -3.53 0.87
C LEU A 6 -6.31 -4.21 -0.29
N GLU A 7 -6.13 -5.52 -0.46
CA GLU A 7 -6.82 -6.34 -1.47
C GLU A 7 -8.34 -6.36 -1.28
N GLN A 8 -8.81 -6.42 -0.02
CA GLN A 8 -10.25 -6.42 0.26
C GLN A 8 -10.88 -5.07 -0.10
N VAL A 9 -10.14 -3.97 0.11
CA VAL A 9 -10.58 -2.63 -0.28
C VAL A 9 -10.64 -2.50 -1.81
N GLN A 10 -9.66 -3.07 -2.53
CA GLN A 10 -9.66 -3.10 -3.99
C GLN A 10 -10.81 -3.93 -4.56
N LYS A 11 -11.08 -5.13 -4.02
CA LYS A 11 -12.23 -5.96 -4.41
C LYS A 11 -13.55 -5.21 -4.21
N ARG A 12 -13.72 -4.52 -3.07
CA ARG A 12 -14.90 -3.67 -2.82
C ARG A 12 -15.00 -2.49 -3.80
N GLU A 13 -13.88 -1.87 -4.18
CA GLU A 13 -13.89 -0.81 -5.18
C GLU A 13 -14.36 -1.32 -6.54
N ALA A 14 -13.88 -2.50 -6.97
CA ALA A 14 -14.30 -3.12 -8.23
C ALA A 14 -15.80 -3.45 -8.23
N GLN A 15 -16.29 -4.12 -7.18
CA GLN A 15 -17.72 -4.44 -7.02
C GLN A 15 -18.60 -3.18 -7.04
N LEU A 16 -18.17 -2.10 -6.41
CA LEU A 16 -18.91 -0.84 -6.42
C LEU A 16 -18.92 -0.17 -7.80
N LYS A 17 -17.84 -0.30 -8.59
CA LYS A 17 -17.82 0.18 -9.99
C LYS A 17 -18.75 -0.63 -10.87
N GLU A 18 -18.72 -1.96 -10.76
CA GLU A 18 -19.62 -2.86 -11.48
C GLU A 18 -21.08 -2.60 -11.12
N ALA A 19 -21.39 -2.41 -9.83
CA ALA A 19 -22.73 -2.05 -9.38
C ALA A 19 -23.21 -0.69 -9.93
N ILE A 20 -22.31 0.27 -10.10
CA ILE A 20 -22.63 1.58 -10.71
C ILE A 20 -22.79 1.44 -12.23
N ALA A 21 -22.02 0.58 -12.88
CA ALA A 21 -22.11 0.34 -14.32
C ALA A 21 -23.37 -0.47 -14.69
N GLY A 22 -23.73 -1.48 -13.89
CA GLY A 22 -24.92 -2.32 -14.08
C GLY A 22 -26.24 -1.64 -13.74
N LEU A 23 -26.20 -0.39 -13.29
CA LEU A 23 -27.37 0.42 -12.91
C LEU A 23 -28.16 0.96 -14.13
N GLY A 24 -27.64 0.80 -15.35
CA GLY A 24 -28.33 1.15 -16.61
C GLY A 24 -28.42 2.65 -16.91
N GLU A 25 -29.23 3.02 -17.91
CA GLU A 25 -29.40 4.41 -18.40
C GLU A 25 -30.29 5.30 -17.52
N ALA A 26 -31.27 4.71 -16.80
CA ALA A 26 -32.15 5.43 -15.88
C ALA A 26 -32.01 4.94 -14.43
N PRO A 27 -30.81 5.07 -13.81
CA PRO A 27 -30.60 4.62 -12.45
C PRO A 27 -31.31 5.53 -11.46
N ASP A 28 -31.91 4.91 -10.45
CA ASP A 28 -32.39 5.59 -9.26
C ASP A 28 -31.28 6.50 -8.72
N VAL A 29 -31.52 7.82 -8.82
CA VAL A 29 -30.52 8.87 -8.54
C VAL A 29 -30.02 8.75 -7.10
N ALA A 30 -30.88 8.32 -6.18
CA ALA A 30 -30.50 8.09 -4.79
C ALA A 30 -29.50 6.92 -4.68
N LYS A 31 -29.79 5.78 -5.33
CA LYS A 31 -28.89 4.60 -5.33
C LYS A 31 -27.55 4.90 -5.98
N LYS A 32 -27.53 5.59 -7.12
CA LYS A 32 -26.27 6.01 -7.78
C LYS A 32 -25.45 6.92 -6.88
N ARG A 33 -26.10 7.87 -6.19
CA ARG A 33 -25.43 8.78 -5.24
C ARG A 33 -24.86 8.03 -4.04
N GLU A 34 -25.59 7.06 -3.50
CA GLU A 34 -25.11 6.22 -2.38
C GLU A 34 -23.91 5.37 -2.78
N LEU A 35 -24.00 4.63 -3.89
CA LEU A 35 -22.89 3.82 -4.39
C LEU A 35 -21.67 4.68 -4.68
N GLY A 36 -21.85 5.88 -5.26
CA GLY A 36 -20.78 6.85 -5.45
C GLY A 36 -20.14 7.34 -4.15
N LYS A 37 -20.92 7.54 -3.07
CA LYS A 37 -20.37 7.85 -1.73
C LYS A 37 -19.54 6.68 -1.20
N LYS A 38 -20.03 5.44 -1.32
CA LYS A 38 -19.31 4.23 -0.89
C LYS A 38 -18.01 4.05 -1.67
N LEU A 39 -18.03 4.27 -2.99
CA LEU A 39 -16.86 4.22 -3.87
C LEU A 39 -15.79 5.23 -3.43
N ARG A 40 -16.17 6.49 -3.23
CA ARG A 40 -15.24 7.54 -2.75
C ARG A 40 -14.62 7.19 -1.41
N ARG A 41 -15.40 6.60 -0.49
CA ARG A 41 -14.88 6.15 0.81
C ARG A 41 -13.87 5.02 0.67
N ALA A 42 -14.15 4.03 -0.18
CA ALA A 42 -13.22 2.94 -0.48
C ALA A 42 -11.92 3.45 -1.11
N GLN A 43 -12.01 4.36 -2.08
CA GLN A 43 -10.83 4.98 -2.72
C GLN A 43 -9.98 5.79 -1.73
N ARG A 44 -10.61 6.56 -0.84
CA ARG A 44 -9.88 7.28 0.22
C ARG A 44 -9.15 6.32 1.16
N LEU A 45 -9.81 5.23 1.56
CA LEU A 45 -9.18 4.21 2.39
C LEU A 45 -8.00 3.54 1.67
N ARG A 46 -8.17 3.18 0.39
CA ARG A 46 -7.09 2.62 -0.44
C ARG A 46 -5.88 3.53 -0.50
N ARG A 47 -6.10 4.83 -0.74
CA ARG A 47 -5.01 5.82 -0.78
C ARG A 47 -4.29 5.95 0.55
N ARG A 48 -5.02 5.97 1.67
CA ARG A 48 -4.42 6.01 3.01
C ARG A 48 -3.54 4.79 3.26
N MET A 49 -4.09 3.59 3.03
CA MET A 49 -3.37 2.34 3.23
C MET A 49 -2.16 2.21 2.30
N ALA A 50 -2.25 2.69 1.05
CA ALA A 50 -1.12 2.71 0.12
C ALA A 50 0.00 3.65 0.60
N VAL A 51 -0.35 4.86 1.04
CA VAL A 51 0.62 5.82 1.58
C VAL A 51 1.25 5.29 2.88
N GLU A 52 0.48 4.65 3.74
CA GLU A 52 0.99 3.99 4.94
C GLU A 52 1.97 2.87 4.56
N SER A 53 1.64 2.03 3.58
CA SER A 53 2.57 0.98 3.10
C SER A 53 3.85 1.53 2.48
N GLU A 54 3.78 2.66 1.76
CA GLU A 54 4.98 3.31 1.23
C GLU A 54 5.84 3.93 2.33
N ARG A 55 5.20 4.49 3.37
CA ARG A 55 5.91 5.05 4.54
C ARG A 55 6.62 3.95 5.33
N THR A 56 5.96 2.81 5.55
CA THR A 56 6.59 1.67 6.22
C THR A 56 7.73 1.12 5.38
N ALA A 57 7.53 0.91 4.07
CA ALA A 57 8.58 0.42 3.19
C ALA A 57 9.82 1.34 3.16
N LYS A 58 9.63 2.66 3.17
CA LYS A 58 10.74 3.62 3.27
C LYS A 58 11.43 3.59 4.63
N ALA A 59 10.68 3.42 5.72
CA ALA A 59 11.25 3.28 7.06
C ALA A 59 12.07 1.99 7.19
N ASP A 60 11.57 0.89 6.65
CA ASP A 60 12.27 -0.41 6.64
C ASP A 60 13.53 -0.35 5.76
N ALA A 61 13.46 0.29 4.59
CA ALA A 61 14.63 0.51 3.74
C ALA A 61 15.70 1.38 4.44
N LYS A 62 15.29 2.41 5.18
CA LYS A 62 16.21 3.25 5.97
C LYS A 62 16.82 2.47 7.13
N ALA A 63 16.03 1.65 7.82
CA ALA A 63 16.52 0.77 8.89
C ALA A 63 17.49 -0.29 8.35
N ALA A 64 17.21 -0.88 7.20
CA ALA A 64 18.09 -1.84 6.52
C ALA A 64 19.41 -1.18 6.07
N ALA A 65 19.36 0.04 5.52
CA ALA A 65 20.54 0.80 5.14
C ALA A 65 21.41 1.18 6.36
N ALA A 66 20.79 1.55 7.48
CA ALA A 66 21.52 1.82 8.73
C ALA A 66 22.16 0.55 9.31
N LYS A 67 21.49 -0.61 9.19
CA LYS A 67 22.06 -1.90 9.61
C LYS A 67 23.21 -2.36 8.71
N ALA A 68 23.14 -2.08 7.42
CA ALA A 68 24.22 -2.35 6.46
C ALA A 68 25.42 -1.42 6.65
N ALA A 69 25.20 -0.15 7.01
CA ALA A 69 26.25 0.81 7.34
C ALA A 69 26.89 0.59 8.72
N ALA A 70 26.25 -0.22 9.58
CA ALA A 70 26.75 -0.59 10.91
C ALA A 70 27.55 -1.91 10.92
N ALA A 71 27.76 -2.55 9.76
CA ALA A 71 28.78 -3.58 9.62
C ALA A 71 30.14 -2.87 9.50
N PRO A 72 31.01 -2.91 10.53
CA PRO A 72 32.36 -2.37 10.39
C PRO A 72 33.07 -3.16 9.30
N ALA A 73 33.62 -2.41 8.33
CA ALA A 73 34.72 -2.87 7.52
C ALA A 73 35.94 -3.02 8.44
N ASP A 74 36.05 -4.18 9.09
CA ASP A 74 37.27 -4.66 9.72
C ASP A 74 37.47 -6.11 9.27
N ASP A 75 38.12 -6.26 8.12
CA ASP A 75 39.23 -7.21 8.01
C ASP A 75 40.11 -6.78 6.85
N ALA A 76 41.31 -6.34 7.21
CA ALA A 76 42.34 -5.83 6.33
C ALA A 76 42.86 -6.95 5.41
N PRO A 77 43.18 -6.69 4.13
CA PRO A 77 44.08 -7.59 3.42
C PRO A 77 45.47 -7.46 4.08
N ALA A 78 45.84 -8.45 4.89
CA ALA A 78 47.20 -8.57 5.41
C ALA A 78 48.16 -8.88 4.25
N GLU A 79 48.62 -7.83 3.59
CA GLU A 79 49.83 -7.87 2.78
C GLU A 79 51.04 -7.71 3.70
N LYS A 80 51.88 -8.76 3.79
CA LYS A 80 53.36 -8.77 3.72
C LYS A 80 54.04 -9.80 4.64
N ALA A 81 54.75 -10.70 3.96
CA ALA A 81 56.18 -11.02 4.12
C ALA A 81 56.73 -11.47 5.49
N ALA A 82 57.18 -12.73 5.54
CA ALA A 82 58.40 -13.22 6.21
C ALA A 82 58.67 -14.62 5.62
N GLU A 83 59.66 -14.75 4.74
CA GLU A 83 61.03 -15.22 5.01
C GLU A 83 61.13 -16.76 5.06
#